data_AF-A0AAZ3NU49-F1
#
_entry.id   AF-A0AAZ3NU49-F1
#
_cell.length_a   1.000
_cell.length_b   1.000
_cell.length_c   1.000
_cell.angle_alpha   90.00
_cell.angle_beta   90.00
_cell.angle_gamma   90.00
#
_symmetry.space_group_name_H-M   'P 1'
#
loop_
_entity.id
_entity.type
_entity.pdbx_description
1 polymer ?
#
loop_
_entity_poly.entity_id
_entity_poly.type
_entity_poly.pdbx_seq_one_letter_code
_entity_poly.pdbx_strand_id
1 'polypeptide(L)'
;REGPATDQFQHPDQRESQLQTNYNTLTKDGDELQTSNNTLIKERDQLQKEIERLKQSLVEKVCPEGWKKLGSSCYYVSTEKKSWEESRQDCRNRGAHLVVIKSQEQQTLVNWLCGVYGYVWIGLTDSVSEGTWKWVDDTPLTRKYWNSGQSDSVLFLLQ
;
A
#
# COMPACT_ATOMS: atom_id res chain seq x y z
N ARG A 1 37.89 79.06 -1.12
CA ARG A 1 37.57 78.08 -0.05
C ARG A 1 37.35 76.76 -0.74
N GLU A 2 38.36 75.91 -0.75
CA GLU A 2 38.23 74.53 -1.21
C GLU A 2 37.71 73.71 -0.01
N GLY A 3 36.61 72.99 -0.21
CA GLY A 3 36.13 72.00 0.76
C GLY A 3 36.82 70.66 0.47
N PRO A 4 37.07 69.82 1.50
CA PRO A 4 37.71 68.53 1.26
C PRO A 4 36.78 67.66 0.40
N ALA A 5 37.28 67.25 -0.77
CA ALA A 5 36.66 66.17 -1.51
C ALA A 5 36.78 64.90 -0.66
N THR A 6 35.66 64.43 -0.10
CA THR A 6 35.62 63.15 0.61
C THR A 6 35.86 62.04 -0.40
N ASP A 7 37.04 61.45 -0.31
CA ASP A 7 37.42 60.28 -1.10
C ASP A 7 36.45 59.12 -0.83
N GLN A 8 35.59 58.84 -1.81
CA GLN A 8 34.64 57.72 -1.76
C GLN A 8 35.16 56.47 -2.50
N PHE A 9 36.46 56.40 -2.84
CA PHE A 9 37.08 55.18 -3.35
C PHE A 9 37.36 54.15 -2.24
N GLN A 10 36.31 53.75 -1.53
CA GLN A 10 36.38 52.76 -0.47
C GLN A 10 36.51 51.34 -1.07
N HIS A 11 37.77 50.97 -1.33
CA HIS A 11 38.33 49.65 -1.63
C HIS A 11 37.55 48.75 -2.62
N PRO A 12 37.79 48.89 -3.94
CA PRO A 12 37.40 47.89 -4.94
C PRO A 12 37.86 46.46 -4.57
N ASP A 13 39.09 46.37 -4.07
CA ASP A 13 39.80 45.15 -3.62
C ASP A 13 39.01 44.30 -2.61
N GLN A 14 38.30 44.94 -1.68
CA GLN A 14 37.44 44.24 -0.71
C GLN A 14 36.22 43.58 -1.39
N ARG A 15 35.67 44.21 -2.43
CA ARG A 15 34.50 43.72 -3.16
C ARG A 15 34.86 42.55 -4.07
N GLU A 16 36.03 42.60 -4.70
CA GLU A 16 36.59 41.50 -5.49
C GLU A 16 36.92 40.29 -4.59
N SER A 17 37.52 40.50 -3.42
CA SER A 17 37.75 39.45 -2.42
C SER A 17 36.45 38.76 -1.95
N GLN A 18 35.38 39.54 -1.72
CA GLN A 18 34.05 39.01 -1.39
C GLN A 18 33.44 38.22 -2.55
N LEU A 19 33.52 38.72 -3.79
CA LEU A 19 33.02 38.03 -4.98
C LEU A 19 33.75 36.69 -5.20
N GLN A 20 35.08 36.65 -5.05
CA GLN A 20 35.86 35.42 -5.16
C GLN A 20 35.47 34.41 -4.07
N THR A 21 35.25 34.86 -2.84
CA THR A 21 34.82 34.00 -1.73
C THR A 21 33.44 33.39 -2.00
N ASN A 22 32.49 34.20 -2.50
CA ASN A 22 31.16 33.73 -2.87
C ASN A 22 31.20 32.76 -4.05
N TYR A 23 32.02 33.02 -5.06
CA TYR A 23 32.20 32.12 -6.21
C TYR A 23 32.74 30.75 -5.75
N ASN A 24 33.83 30.74 -4.97
CA ASN A 24 34.41 29.51 -4.43
C ASN A 24 33.41 28.70 -3.59
N THR A 25 32.56 29.40 -2.81
CA THR A 25 31.50 28.77 -2.01
C THR A 25 30.43 28.15 -2.91
N LEU A 26 29.94 28.88 -3.91
CA LEU A 26 28.95 28.37 -4.88
C LEU A 26 29.47 27.18 -5.70
N THR A 27 30.76 27.14 -6.04
CA THR A 27 31.39 25.97 -6.68
C THR A 27 31.33 24.75 -5.75
N LYS A 28 31.73 24.92 -4.49
CA LYS A 28 31.71 23.85 -3.48
C LYS A 28 30.28 23.33 -3.21
N ASP A 29 29.31 24.22 -3.09
CA ASP A 29 27.90 23.85 -2.95
C ASP A 29 27.39 23.08 -4.18
N GLY A 30 27.84 23.46 -5.38
CA GLY A 30 27.58 22.75 -6.63
C GLY A 30 28.14 21.32 -6.64
N ASP A 31 29.40 21.14 -6.22
CA ASP A 31 30.06 19.83 -6.12
C ASP A 31 29.37 18.91 -5.09
N GLU A 32 28.94 19.48 -3.94
CA GLU A 32 28.18 18.77 -2.91
C GLU A 32 26.79 18.34 -3.43
N LEU A 33 26.07 19.23 -4.11
CA LEU A 33 24.80 18.91 -4.76
C LEU A 33 24.95 17.85 -5.85
N GLN A 34 26.03 17.89 -6.64
CA GLN A 34 26.31 16.87 -7.66
C GLN A 34 26.62 15.50 -7.01
N THR A 35 27.34 15.47 -5.90
CA THR A 35 27.61 14.26 -5.12
C THR A 35 26.33 13.69 -4.51
N SER A 36 25.46 14.55 -3.98
CA SER A 36 24.14 14.17 -3.45
C SER A 36 23.25 13.57 -4.55
N ASN A 37 23.12 14.22 -5.70
CA ASN A 37 22.35 13.72 -6.84
C ASN A 37 22.87 12.35 -7.33
N ASN A 38 24.19 12.19 -7.43
CA ASN A 38 24.81 10.91 -7.81
C ASN A 38 24.53 9.79 -6.78
N THR A 39 24.31 10.14 -5.51
CA THR A 39 23.96 9.19 -4.45
C THR A 39 22.48 8.81 -4.54
N LEU A 40 21.58 9.80 -4.68
CA LEU A 40 20.14 9.58 -4.87
C LEU A 40 19.82 8.75 -6.12
N ILE A 41 20.60 8.90 -7.20
CA ILE A 41 20.50 8.04 -8.40
C ILE A 41 20.80 6.58 -8.06
N LYS A 42 21.85 6.30 -7.28
CA LYS A 42 22.19 4.93 -6.86
C LYS A 42 21.11 4.33 -5.94
N GLU A 43 20.59 5.12 -5.00
CA GLU A 43 19.50 4.70 -4.11
C GLU A 43 18.22 4.38 -4.90
N ARG A 44 17.84 5.25 -5.84
CA ARG A 44 16.74 5.01 -6.78
C ARG A 44 16.93 3.70 -7.55
N ASP A 45 18.11 3.49 -8.13
CA ASP A 45 18.40 2.31 -8.95
C ASP A 45 18.41 1.01 -8.11
N GLN A 46 18.80 1.11 -6.83
CA GLN A 46 18.71 0.00 -5.87
C GLN A 46 17.25 -0.30 -5.49
N LEU A 47 16.43 0.73 -5.21
CA LEU A 47 15.01 0.58 -4.92
C LEU A 47 14.24 0.03 -6.14
N GLN A 48 14.57 0.45 -7.35
CA GLN A 48 13.99 -0.10 -8.58
C GLN A 48 14.29 -1.60 -8.73
N LYS A 49 15.52 -2.04 -8.47
CA LYS A 49 15.88 -3.47 -8.48
C LYS A 49 15.10 -4.28 -7.46
N GLU A 50 14.91 -3.75 -6.25
CA GLU A 50 14.14 -4.44 -5.21
C GLU A 50 12.64 -4.50 -5.58
N ILE A 51 12.08 -3.45 -6.19
CA ILE A 51 10.71 -3.46 -6.74
C ILE A 51 10.54 -4.57 -7.79
N GLU A 52 11.47 -4.71 -8.75
CA GLU A 52 11.37 -5.79 -9.76
C GLU A 52 11.52 -7.18 -9.13
N ARG A 53 12.38 -7.34 -8.12
CA ARG A 53 12.49 -8.59 -7.35
C ARG A 53 11.20 -8.94 -6.62
N LEU A 54 10.57 -7.97 -5.96
CA LEU A 54 9.31 -8.15 -5.24
C LEU A 54 8.17 -8.47 -6.21
N LYS A 55 8.10 -7.82 -7.37
CA LYS A 55 7.15 -8.16 -8.45
C LYS A 55 7.33 -9.61 -8.91
N GLN A 56 8.56 -10.05 -9.15
CA GLN A 56 8.85 -11.43 -9.59
C GLN A 56 8.37 -12.44 -8.53
N SER A 57 8.70 -12.23 -7.26
CA SER A 57 8.22 -13.07 -6.15
C SER A 57 6.69 -13.11 -6.05
N LEU A 58 6.00 -12.00 -6.36
CA LEU A 58 4.54 -11.92 -6.35
C LEU A 58 3.90 -12.74 -7.50
N VAL A 59 4.54 -12.76 -8.67
CA VAL A 59 4.15 -13.60 -9.81
C VAL A 59 4.36 -15.08 -9.48
N GLU A 60 5.53 -15.41 -8.93
CA GLU A 60 5.95 -16.77 -8.54
C GLU A 60 5.17 -17.38 -7.38
N LYS A 61 4.34 -16.61 -6.66
CA LYS A 61 3.50 -17.13 -5.58
C LYS A 61 2.48 -18.15 -6.11
N VAL A 62 2.85 -19.43 -6.09
CA VAL A 62 1.97 -20.57 -6.41
C VAL A 62 1.03 -20.80 -5.22
N CYS A 63 -0.25 -21.03 -5.51
CA CYS A 63 -1.21 -21.40 -4.48
C CYS A 63 -1.14 -22.89 -4.18
N PRO A 64 -1.38 -23.34 -2.93
CA PRO A 64 -1.37 -24.76 -2.61
C PRO A 64 -2.41 -25.55 -3.42
N GLU A 65 -2.22 -26.87 -3.55
CA GLU A 65 -3.13 -27.71 -4.31
C GLU A 65 -4.59 -27.58 -3.83
N GLY A 66 -5.52 -27.44 -4.78
CA GLY A 66 -6.94 -27.20 -4.51
C GLY A 66 -7.33 -25.72 -4.28
N TRP A 67 -6.37 -24.80 -4.10
CA TRP A 67 -6.65 -23.37 -3.91
C TRP A 67 -6.77 -22.65 -5.26
N LYS A 68 -7.63 -21.64 -5.33
CA LYS A 68 -7.77 -20.73 -6.49
C LYS A 68 -6.86 -19.52 -6.31
N LYS A 69 -6.19 -19.06 -7.37
CA LYS A 69 -5.37 -17.83 -7.36
C LYS A 69 -6.18 -16.66 -7.90
N LEU A 70 -6.20 -15.53 -7.18
CA LEU A 70 -6.64 -14.23 -7.71
C LEU A 70 -5.61 -13.17 -7.29
N GLY A 71 -4.95 -12.57 -8.27
CA GLY A 71 -3.79 -11.70 -8.05
C GLY A 71 -2.68 -12.42 -7.27
N SER A 72 -2.28 -11.83 -6.14
CA SER A 72 -1.28 -12.36 -5.21
C SER A 72 -1.87 -13.20 -4.05
N SER A 73 -3.17 -13.48 -4.08
CA SER A 73 -3.90 -14.15 -3.00
C SER A 73 -4.42 -15.53 -3.43
N CYS A 74 -4.55 -16.42 -2.45
CA CYS A 74 -4.97 -17.79 -2.62
C CYS A 74 -6.25 -18.04 -1.82
N TYR A 75 -7.23 -18.67 -2.45
CA TYR A 75 -8.61 -18.79 -1.96
C TYR A 75 -8.96 -20.27 -1.88
N TYR A 76 -9.57 -20.72 -0.79
CA TYR A 76 -10.01 -22.10 -0.60
C TYR A 76 -11.47 -22.14 -0.18
N VAL A 77 -12.25 -23.01 -0.82
CA VAL A 77 -13.63 -23.31 -0.43
C VAL A 77 -13.64 -24.71 0.16
N SER A 78 -14.02 -24.80 1.43
CA SER A 78 -14.22 -26.10 2.09
C SER A 78 -15.45 -26.79 1.50
N THR A 79 -15.35 -28.10 1.30
CA THR A 79 -16.49 -28.96 0.90
C THR A 79 -17.35 -29.39 2.08
N GLU A 80 -16.95 -29.05 3.31
CA GLU A 80 -17.64 -29.44 4.54
C GLU A 80 -18.58 -28.32 5.02
N LYS A 81 -19.80 -28.69 5.40
CA LYS A 81 -20.73 -27.76 6.06
C LYS A 81 -20.34 -27.62 7.53
N LYS A 82 -19.98 -26.40 7.91
CA LYS A 82 -19.54 -25.99 9.25
C LYS A 82 -20.36 -24.78 9.69
N SER A 83 -20.38 -24.47 10.98
CA SER A 83 -20.80 -23.15 11.48
C SER A 83 -19.73 -22.09 11.16
N TRP A 84 -20.08 -20.81 11.35
CA TRP A 84 -19.15 -19.69 11.09
C TRP A 84 -17.84 -19.82 11.88
N GLU A 85 -17.91 -20.13 13.18
CA GLU A 85 -16.71 -20.24 14.04
C GLU A 85 -15.90 -21.50 13.72
N GLU A 86 -16.54 -22.62 13.39
CA GLU A 86 -15.84 -23.83 12.92
C GLU A 86 -15.13 -23.58 11.58
N SER A 87 -15.75 -22.86 10.65
CA SER A 87 -15.08 -22.40 9.42
C SER A 87 -13.93 -21.44 9.73
N ARG A 88 -14.08 -20.55 10.71
CA ARG A 88 -12.99 -19.66 11.15
C ARG A 88 -11.80 -20.42 11.68
N GLN A 89 -12.05 -21.45 12.48
CA GLN A 89 -11.00 -22.29 13.02
C GLN A 89 -10.37 -23.19 11.94
N ASP A 90 -11.15 -23.71 10.99
CA ASP A 90 -10.63 -24.46 9.83
C ASP A 90 -9.69 -23.60 8.97
N CYS A 91 -10.06 -22.35 8.67
CA CYS A 91 -9.16 -21.41 7.98
C CYS A 91 -7.87 -21.18 8.77
N ARG A 92 -7.95 -20.90 10.08
CA ARG A 92 -6.77 -20.71 10.96
C ARG A 92 -5.85 -21.92 10.96
N ASN A 93 -6.42 -23.13 11.06
CA ASN A 93 -5.69 -24.40 11.04
C ASN A 93 -4.95 -24.62 9.69
N ARG A 94 -5.43 -24.01 8.59
CA ARG A 94 -4.78 -24.03 7.28
C ARG A 94 -3.77 -22.88 7.06
N GLY A 95 -3.48 -22.07 8.08
CA GLY A 95 -2.63 -20.89 7.95
C GLY A 95 -3.27 -19.73 7.18
N ALA A 96 -4.61 -19.67 7.17
CA ALA A 96 -5.40 -18.65 6.50
C ALA A 96 -6.42 -18.00 7.46
N HIS A 97 -7.19 -17.03 6.97
CA HIS A 97 -8.25 -16.37 7.71
C HIS A 97 -9.55 -16.45 6.93
N LEU A 98 -10.69 -16.25 7.60
CA LEU A 98 -11.97 -15.94 6.94
C LEU A 98 -11.88 -14.60 6.22
N VAL A 99 -11.29 -14.61 5.03
CA VAL A 99 -12.21 -14.63 3.91
C VAL A 99 -12.76 -13.13 3.70
N VAL A 100 -12.01 -11.98 3.64
CA VAL A 100 -12.42 -10.52 3.93
C VAL A 100 -12.55 -9.46 2.75
N ILE A 101 -13.74 -9.10 2.24
CA ILE A 101 -13.87 -8.39 0.93
C ILE A 101 -13.44 -6.90 0.96
N LYS A 102 -12.48 -6.53 0.08
CA LYS A 102 -11.97 -5.14 -0.09
C LYS A 102 -11.99 -4.61 -1.54
N SER A 103 -12.21 -5.47 -2.55
CA SER A 103 -12.25 -5.06 -3.97
C SER A 103 -13.45 -5.67 -4.73
N GLN A 104 -13.78 -5.05 -5.87
CA GLN A 104 -14.85 -5.55 -6.75
C GLN A 104 -14.49 -6.91 -7.39
N GLU A 105 -13.20 -7.16 -7.64
CA GLU A 105 -12.70 -8.44 -8.15
C GLU A 105 -12.91 -9.56 -7.14
N GLN A 106 -12.62 -9.29 -5.86
CA GLN A 106 -12.92 -10.20 -4.76
C GLN A 106 -14.41 -10.48 -4.68
N GLN A 107 -15.27 -9.45 -4.63
CA GLN A 107 -16.73 -9.62 -4.63
C GLN A 107 -17.23 -10.48 -5.81
N THR A 108 -16.65 -10.31 -6.99
CA THR A 108 -16.99 -11.07 -8.20
C THR A 108 -16.58 -12.55 -8.07
N LEU A 109 -15.37 -12.83 -7.56
CA LEU A 109 -14.91 -14.18 -7.26
C LEU A 109 -15.82 -14.86 -6.23
N VAL A 110 -16.17 -14.16 -5.15
CA VAL A 110 -17.08 -14.69 -4.11
C VAL A 110 -18.42 -15.07 -4.72
N ASN A 111 -19.04 -14.17 -5.48
CA ASN A 111 -20.34 -14.40 -6.11
C ASN A 111 -20.29 -15.62 -7.05
N TRP A 112 -19.19 -15.77 -7.82
CA TRP A 112 -18.98 -16.94 -8.68
C TRP A 112 -18.84 -18.24 -7.87
N LEU A 113 -18.03 -18.23 -6.80
CA LEU A 113 -17.88 -19.40 -5.91
C LEU A 113 -19.23 -19.79 -5.30
N CYS A 114 -20.08 -18.83 -4.94
CA CYS A 114 -21.41 -19.11 -4.39
C CYS A 114 -22.36 -19.72 -5.42
N GLY A 115 -22.26 -19.32 -6.70
CA GLY A 115 -22.98 -19.97 -7.80
C GLY A 115 -22.55 -21.42 -8.05
N VAL A 116 -21.32 -21.79 -7.69
CA VAL A 116 -20.76 -23.15 -7.88
C VAL A 116 -20.98 -24.05 -6.65
N TYR A 117 -20.77 -23.52 -5.44
CA TYR A 117 -20.75 -24.29 -4.20
C TYR A 117 -21.98 -24.05 -3.29
N GLY A 118 -22.87 -23.14 -3.65
CA GLY A 118 -23.98 -22.68 -2.81
C GLY A 118 -23.49 -21.70 -1.73
N TYR A 119 -24.14 -21.71 -0.56
CA TYR A 119 -23.75 -20.84 0.55
C TYR A 119 -22.40 -21.27 1.14
N VAL A 120 -21.39 -20.41 1.01
CA VAL A 120 -20.13 -20.47 1.79
C VAL A 120 -20.24 -19.51 2.98
N TRP A 121 -19.27 -19.48 3.91
CA TRP A 121 -19.33 -18.53 5.05
C TRP A 121 -18.91 -17.10 4.65
N ILE A 122 -18.48 -16.24 5.60
CA ILE A 122 -18.15 -14.81 5.38
C ILE A 122 -17.16 -14.27 6.45
N GLY A 123 -16.25 -13.35 6.08
CA GLY A 123 -15.28 -12.75 7.02
C GLY A 123 -15.85 -11.64 7.89
N LEU A 124 -17.06 -11.19 7.55
CA LEU A 124 -17.89 -10.27 8.28
C LEU A 124 -18.53 -10.96 9.50
N THR A 125 -18.57 -10.25 10.62
CA THR A 125 -19.16 -10.68 11.89
C THR A 125 -19.57 -9.47 12.73
N ASP A 126 -20.63 -9.62 13.51
CA ASP A 126 -21.08 -8.70 14.54
C ASP A 126 -21.00 -9.33 15.95
N SER A 127 -20.36 -10.50 16.08
CA SER A 127 -20.18 -11.27 17.34
C SER A 127 -19.59 -10.50 18.54
N VAL A 128 -19.02 -9.32 18.33
CA VAL A 128 -18.49 -8.43 19.39
C VAL A 128 -19.54 -7.41 19.86
N SER A 129 -20.46 -7.01 18.98
CA SER A 129 -21.55 -6.08 19.26
C SER A 129 -22.63 -6.23 18.19
N GLU A 130 -23.74 -6.86 18.56
CA GLU A 130 -24.92 -7.09 17.71
C GLU A 130 -25.26 -5.86 16.84
N GLY A 131 -25.48 -6.08 15.54
CA GLY A 131 -25.77 -5.01 14.58
C GLY A 131 -24.56 -4.13 14.17
N THR A 132 -23.40 -4.30 14.80
CA THR A 132 -22.15 -3.59 14.44
C THR A 132 -21.20 -4.54 13.69
N TRP A 133 -21.44 -4.65 12.38
CA TRP A 133 -20.66 -5.51 11.50
C TRP A 133 -19.23 -5.01 11.26
N LYS A 134 -18.26 -5.89 11.51
CA LYS A 134 -16.84 -5.71 11.17
C LYS A 134 -16.28 -6.97 10.49
N TRP A 135 -15.11 -6.85 9.89
CA TRP A 135 -14.39 -7.98 9.32
C TRP A 135 -13.50 -8.68 10.38
N VAL A 136 -13.08 -9.92 10.14
CA VAL A 136 -12.18 -10.68 11.05
C VAL A 136 -10.76 -10.10 11.15
N ASP A 137 -10.42 -9.11 10.32
CA ASP A 137 -9.18 -8.31 10.41
C ASP A 137 -9.39 -6.98 11.17
N ASP A 138 -10.51 -6.88 11.90
CA ASP A 138 -10.98 -5.73 12.67
C ASP A 138 -11.30 -4.46 11.87
N THR A 139 -11.28 -4.52 10.53
CA THR A 139 -11.73 -3.38 9.71
C THR A 139 -13.26 -3.23 9.75
N PRO A 140 -13.80 -2.01 9.88
CA PRO A 140 -15.25 -1.79 9.88
C PRO A 140 -15.85 -1.95 8.47
N LEU A 141 -17.13 -2.30 8.38
CA LEU A 141 -17.86 -2.38 7.11
C LEU A 141 -18.14 -0.97 6.53
N THR A 142 -17.12 -0.38 5.89
CA THR A 142 -17.20 0.97 5.31
C THR A 142 -17.92 1.03 3.96
N ARG A 143 -17.88 -0.06 3.17
CA ARG A 143 -18.53 -0.14 1.86
C ARG A 143 -19.51 -1.31 1.80
N LYS A 144 -20.79 -0.98 1.70
CA LYS A 144 -21.88 -1.91 1.41
C LYS A 144 -21.94 -2.14 -0.11
N TYR A 145 -21.50 -3.31 -0.57
CA TYR A 145 -21.61 -3.73 -1.98
C TYR A 145 -23.04 -4.20 -2.32
N TRP A 146 -24.06 -3.41 -1.96
CA TRP A 146 -25.46 -3.72 -2.25
C TRP A 146 -25.82 -3.38 -3.70
N ASN A 147 -26.54 -4.28 -4.36
CA ASN A 147 -27.41 -3.88 -5.46
C ASN A 147 -28.60 -3.09 -4.89
N SER A 148 -28.97 -1.98 -5.53
CA SER A 148 -30.07 -1.13 -5.08
C SER A 148 -31.41 -1.86 -5.13
N GLY A 149 -32.09 -1.99 -3.99
CA GLY A 149 -33.50 -2.40 -3.95
C GLY A 149 -33.89 -3.54 -3.00
N GLN A 150 -32.94 -4.18 -2.30
CA GLN A 150 -33.27 -5.18 -1.26
C GLN A 150 -32.95 -4.66 0.14
N SER A 151 -33.97 -4.06 0.77
CA SER A 151 -34.07 -4.02 2.23
C SER A 151 -34.40 -5.42 2.76
N ASP A 152 -33.80 -5.78 3.90
CA ASP A 152 -34.16 -6.92 4.75
C ASP A 152 -33.89 -8.33 4.20
N SER A 153 -32.75 -8.52 3.51
CA SER A 153 -32.11 -9.84 3.37
C SER A 153 -30.60 -9.69 3.18
N VAL A 154 -29.81 -9.94 4.23
CA VAL A 154 -28.33 -9.85 4.17
C VAL A 154 -27.64 -11.17 4.51
N LEU A 155 -27.36 -11.93 3.47
CA LEU A 155 -26.58 -13.17 3.49
C LEU A 155 -25.50 -13.06 2.41
N PHE A 156 -24.27 -12.73 2.79
CA PHE A 156 -23.18 -12.30 1.88
C PHE A 156 -21.82 -12.83 2.34
N LEU A 157 -20.91 -13.21 1.41
CA LEU A 157 -19.91 -14.31 1.54
C LEU A 157 -18.38 -13.92 1.48
N LEU A 158 -17.41 -14.85 1.69
CA LEU A 158 -15.94 -14.65 1.95
C LEU A 158 -14.93 -14.26 0.79
N GLN A 159 -13.88 -13.41 1.04
CA GLN A 159 -12.58 -13.12 0.29
C GLN A 159 -11.25 -13.80 0.73
#